data_AF-J0CU62-F1
#
_entry.id   AF-J0CU62-F1
#
_cell.length_a   1.000
_cell.length_b   1.000
_cell.length_c   1.000
_cell.angle_alpha   90.00
_cell.angle_beta   90.00
_cell.angle_gamma   90.00
#
_symmetry.space_group_name_H-M   'P 1'
#
loop_
_entity.id
_entity.type
_entity.pdbx_description
1 polymer ?
#
loop_
_entity_poly.entity_id
_entity_poly.type
_entity_poly.pdbx_seq_one_letter_code
_entity_poly.pdbx_strand_id
1 'polypeptide(L)'
;MAKATTRENSEAIPAKGAVYDPLQPRRFALTIDLKVKVESLPTWDGSDDNALQYFDALNEWARAGRNGDLIHQLPEAAPLRWTGNLKMWWSNQMGALRVEMQRDYFAFLSGLRRNWLLGTWLEERSIEFAAMHYRQRGHRDDDPFQYMNRRVFLARVLYDLDPHAMVKQVLVKMPLEWSYIIGEHHIPNTDVLLKHVKDMNRTLTSAMNHAQLDSAQLNRRLEALEAKAAGGNRVWHTKSSDNPFHPAPPAKPQPASVHYAGEKDWWEDDVKPDKSAPRAWDEEKNVKHEVLIHLGMVCLASGSKKMRPPPPEGYKFLESTVISK
;
A
#
# COMPACT_ATOMS: atom_id res chain seq x y z
N MET A 1 -52.59 5.51 52.76
CA MET A 1 -51.51 4.51 52.83
C MET A 1 -50.35 5.01 52.00
N ALA A 2 -49.32 5.52 52.67
CA ALA A 2 -48.11 6.08 52.06
C ALA A 2 -46.94 5.11 52.31
N LYS A 3 -46.13 4.84 51.28
CA LYS A 3 -44.76 4.33 51.44
C LYS A 3 -43.86 5.03 50.42
N ALA A 4 -43.19 6.07 50.91
CA ALA A 4 -42.01 6.64 50.29
C ALA A 4 -40.85 5.63 50.44
N THR A 5 -40.13 5.39 49.35
CA THR A 5 -38.92 4.56 49.36
C THR A 5 -37.73 5.50 49.30
N THR A 6 -37.22 5.87 50.47
CA THR A 6 -35.92 6.53 50.65
C THR A 6 -34.83 5.46 50.44
N ARG A 7 -34.01 5.62 49.40
CA ARG A 7 -32.77 4.85 49.23
C ARG A 7 -31.64 5.67 49.83
N GLU A 8 -31.22 5.28 51.03
CA GLU A 8 -30.07 5.85 51.74
C GLU A 8 -28.76 5.55 50.99
N ASN A 9 -27.98 6.60 50.81
CA ASN A 9 -26.56 6.57 50.49
C ASN A 9 -25.81 5.89 51.65
N SER A 10 -25.13 4.78 51.37
CA SER A 10 -24.09 4.24 52.24
C SER A 10 -22.72 4.68 51.71
N GLU A 11 -22.34 5.92 52.04
CA GLU A 11 -20.93 6.32 52.03
C GLU A 11 -20.22 5.54 53.14
N ALA A 12 -19.46 4.53 52.75
CA ALA A 12 -18.55 3.83 53.65
C ALA A 12 -17.44 4.80 54.09
N ILE A 13 -17.59 5.36 55.28
CA ILE A 13 -16.53 6.09 55.99
C ILE A 13 -15.42 5.07 56.33
N PRO A 14 -14.19 5.18 55.79
CA PRO A 14 -13.12 4.28 56.21
C PRO A 14 -12.73 4.56 57.66
N ALA A 15 -12.60 3.48 58.42
CA ALA A 15 -12.29 3.48 59.85
C ALA A 15 -11.02 4.30 60.17
N LYS A 16 -11.16 5.23 61.12
CA LYS A 16 -10.04 5.91 61.78
C LYS A 16 -9.20 4.86 62.51
N GLY A 17 -8.06 4.49 61.94
CA GLY A 17 -7.13 3.55 62.59
C GLY A 17 -6.25 2.73 61.65
N ALA A 18 -6.07 3.13 60.39
CA ALA A 18 -5.07 2.49 59.53
C ALA A 18 -3.67 2.76 60.10
N VAL A 19 -3.08 1.70 60.65
CA VAL A 19 -1.71 1.65 61.17
C VAL A 19 -0.77 2.16 60.08
N TYR A 20 -0.10 3.28 60.37
CA TYR A 20 0.91 3.86 59.49
C TYR A 20 2.14 2.96 59.57
N ASP A 21 2.40 2.15 58.55
CA ASP A 21 3.65 1.41 58.40
C ASP A 21 4.73 2.40 57.90
N PRO A 22 5.69 2.80 58.76
CA PRO A 22 6.68 3.83 58.42
C PRO A 22 7.75 3.33 57.43
N LEU A 23 7.70 2.07 57.00
CA LEU A 23 8.69 1.47 56.09
C LEU A 23 8.19 1.26 54.67
N GLN A 24 6.95 1.64 54.34
CA GLN A 24 6.53 1.69 52.94
C GLN A 24 7.08 2.97 52.31
N PRO A 25 8.04 2.91 51.36
CA PRO A 25 8.44 4.09 50.64
C PRO A 25 7.18 4.64 49.94
N ARG A 26 6.73 5.82 50.36
CA ARG A 26 5.73 6.58 49.60
C ARG A 26 6.30 6.71 48.20
N ARG A 27 5.81 5.89 47.28
CA ARG A 27 6.04 6.07 45.86
C ARG A 27 5.31 7.34 45.52
N PHE A 28 5.97 8.48 45.71
CA PHE A 28 5.63 9.71 45.02
C PHE A 28 5.93 9.43 43.54
N ALA A 29 5.04 8.68 42.90
CA ALA A 29 5.00 8.60 41.47
C ALA A 29 4.70 10.03 41.03
N LEU A 30 5.71 10.72 40.49
CA LEU A 30 5.52 12.01 39.83
C LEU A 30 4.45 11.80 38.75
N THR A 31 3.24 12.28 39.00
CA THR A 31 2.15 12.29 38.04
C THR A 31 2.14 13.65 37.36
N ILE A 32 2.49 13.69 36.08
CA ILE A 32 2.28 14.88 35.25
C ILE A 32 0.79 14.93 34.89
N ASP A 33 0.08 15.96 35.35
CA ASP A 33 -1.32 16.22 34.96
C ASP A 33 -1.35 16.84 33.54
N LEU A 34 -1.43 15.98 32.53
CA LEU A 34 -1.48 16.38 31.12
C LEU A 34 -2.93 16.67 30.71
N LYS A 35 -3.43 17.86 31.05
CA LYS A 35 -4.68 18.36 30.46
C LYS A 35 -4.39 18.88 29.06
N VAL A 36 -4.88 18.17 28.05
CA VAL A 36 -4.78 18.62 26.65
C VAL A 36 -5.64 19.86 26.47
N LYS A 37 -5.02 20.93 25.99
CA LYS A 37 -5.70 22.18 25.64
C LYS A 37 -6.24 22.06 24.23
N VAL A 38 -7.48 22.47 24.00
CA VAL A 38 -8.07 22.41 22.64
C VAL A 38 -7.27 23.28 21.68
N GLU A 39 -6.66 24.37 22.16
CA GLU A 39 -5.83 25.27 21.37
C GLU A 39 -4.56 24.62 20.83
N SER A 40 -4.05 23.56 21.47
CA SER A 40 -2.86 22.84 21.00
C SER A 40 -3.16 21.83 19.89
N LEU A 41 -4.44 21.54 19.61
CA LEU A 41 -4.82 20.67 18.50
C LEU A 41 -4.58 21.38 17.15
N PRO A 42 -4.20 20.62 16.10
CA PRO A 42 -3.94 21.17 14.79
C PRO A 42 -5.20 21.81 14.20
N THR A 43 -5.00 22.88 13.44
CA THR A 43 -6.06 23.56 12.69
C THR A 43 -6.08 23.05 11.25
N TRP A 44 -7.26 22.96 10.66
CA TRP A 44 -7.43 22.57 9.26
C TRP A 44 -8.65 23.26 8.66
N ASP A 45 -8.50 23.70 7.41
CA ASP A 45 -9.53 24.36 6.61
C ASP A 45 -10.34 23.40 5.73
N GLY A 46 -9.91 22.14 5.67
CA GLY A 46 -10.49 21.11 4.81
C GLY A 46 -9.85 21.03 3.44
N SER A 47 -8.72 21.70 3.20
CA SER A 47 -8.03 21.59 1.92
C SER A 47 -7.48 20.17 1.70
N ASP A 48 -7.62 19.69 0.47
CA ASP A 48 -7.12 18.39 0.01
C ASP A 48 -5.58 18.33 0.07
N ASP A 49 -4.91 19.47 -0.22
CA ASP A 49 -3.45 19.58 -0.32
C ASP A 49 -2.74 19.33 1.02
N ASN A 50 -3.36 19.76 2.12
CA ASN A 50 -2.80 19.67 3.48
C ASN A 50 -3.48 18.59 4.33
N ALA A 51 -4.41 17.81 3.77
CA ALA A 51 -5.15 16.77 4.49
C ALA A 51 -4.23 15.74 5.17
N LEU A 52 -3.20 15.25 4.45
CA LEU A 52 -2.24 14.29 5.01
C LEU A 52 -1.44 14.87 6.18
N GLN A 53 -1.03 16.15 6.08
CA GLN A 53 -0.28 16.82 7.15
C GLN A 53 -1.15 16.99 8.39
N TYR A 54 -2.42 17.32 8.20
CA TYR A 54 -3.39 17.39 9.29
C TYR A 54 -3.62 16.01 9.94
N PHE A 55 -3.79 14.96 9.14
CA PHE A 55 -3.98 13.61 9.67
C PHE A 55 -2.76 13.09 10.42
N ASP A 56 -1.56 13.40 9.96
CA ASP A 56 -0.32 13.04 10.66
C ASP A 56 -0.22 13.75 12.02
N ALA A 57 -0.43 15.07 12.04
CA ALA A 57 -0.45 15.84 13.28
C ALA A 57 -1.52 15.30 14.26
N LEU A 58 -2.72 14.94 13.76
CA LEU A 58 -3.78 14.38 14.59
C LEU A 58 -3.47 12.95 15.08
N ASN A 59 -2.76 12.15 14.26
CA ASN A 59 -2.30 10.80 14.62
C ASN A 59 -1.26 10.86 15.75
N GLU A 60 -0.39 11.86 15.76
CA GLU A 60 0.55 12.09 16.88
C GLU A 60 -0.20 12.31 18.20
N TRP A 61 -1.26 13.13 18.18
CA TRP A 61 -2.12 13.32 19.35
C TRP A 61 -2.81 12.02 19.78
N ALA A 62 -3.32 11.23 18.82
CA ALA A 62 -3.97 9.95 19.11
C ALA A 62 -3.00 8.98 19.81
N ARG A 63 -1.72 8.98 19.41
CA ARG A 63 -0.66 8.16 19.99
C ARG A 63 -0.12 8.69 21.33
N ALA A 64 -0.18 10.00 21.56
CA ALA A 64 0.30 10.63 22.79
C ALA A 64 -0.61 10.35 24.01
N GLY A 65 -1.86 9.94 23.78
CA GLY A 65 -2.83 9.64 24.83
C GLY A 65 -2.39 8.45 25.69
N ARG A 66 -2.30 8.65 27.00
CA ARG A 66 -2.13 7.53 27.94
C ARG A 66 -3.32 6.58 27.82
N ASN A 67 -3.05 5.28 27.71
CA ASN A 67 -4.07 4.21 27.60
C ASN A 67 -5.08 4.37 26.46
N GLY A 68 -4.83 5.24 25.46
CA GLY A 68 -5.73 5.43 24.33
C GLY A 68 -6.91 6.37 24.59
N ASP A 69 -6.97 7.07 25.74
CA ASP A 69 -8.13 7.93 26.07
C ASP A 69 -8.37 9.04 25.02
N LEU A 70 -7.31 9.57 24.43
CA LEU A 70 -7.41 10.61 23.39
C LEU A 70 -8.03 10.10 22.09
N ILE A 71 -7.97 8.79 21.80
CA ILE A 71 -8.56 8.22 20.59
C ILE A 71 -10.07 8.49 20.53
N HIS A 72 -10.75 8.49 21.67
CA HIS A 72 -12.20 8.74 21.75
C HIS A 72 -12.55 10.22 21.90
N GLN A 73 -11.63 11.05 22.42
CA GLN A 73 -11.88 12.48 22.66
C GLN A 73 -11.53 13.36 21.47
N LEU A 74 -10.56 12.97 20.65
CA LEU A 74 -10.11 13.74 19.49
C LEU A 74 -11.23 14.04 18.48
N PRO A 75 -12.14 13.10 18.14
CA PRO A 75 -13.25 13.39 17.23
C PRO A 75 -14.20 14.48 17.73
N GLU A 76 -14.30 14.67 19.05
CA GLU A 76 -15.10 15.74 19.63
C GLU A 76 -14.36 17.08 19.66
N ALA A 77 -13.06 17.05 19.97
CA ALA A 77 -12.26 18.24 20.18
C ALA A 77 -11.69 18.84 18.87
N ALA A 78 -11.27 18.01 17.92
CA ALA A 78 -10.60 18.46 16.70
C ALA A 78 -11.48 19.41 15.83
N PRO A 79 -12.79 19.15 15.65
CA PRO A 79 -13.64 20.06 14.87
C PRO A 79 -13.78 21.47 15.45
N LEU A 80 -13.49 21.67 16.74
CA LEU A 80 -13.49 23.00 17.38
C LEU A 80 -12.39 23.90 16.81
N ARG A 81 -11.34 23.31 16.24
CA ARG A 81 -10.19 24.00 15.64
C ARG A 81 -10.26 24.10 14.12
N TRP A 82 -11.30 23.57 13.50
CA TRP A 82 -11.51 23.71 12.06
C TRP A 82 -11.91 25.13 11.66
N THR A 83 -11.56 25.48 10.44
CA THR A 83 -11.84 26.78 9.83
C THR A 83 -12.49 26.60 8.46
N GLY A 84 -13.00 27.69 7.87
CA GLY A 84 -13.51 27.69 6.50
C GLY A 84 -14.69 26.76 6.27
N ASN A 85 -14.74 26.18 5.05
CA ASN A 85 -15.86 25.36 4.58
C ASN A 85 -15.99 24.05 5.37
N LEU A 86 -14.89 23.48 5.84
CA LEU A 86 -14.91 22.26 6.67
C LEU A 86 -15.71 22.47 7.96
N LYS A 87 -15.49 23.61 8.64
CA LYS A 87 -16.22 23.93 9.88
C LYS A 87 -17.72 24.08 9.64
N MET A 88 -18.08 24.73 8.52
CA MET A 88 -19.47 24.91 8.12
C MET A 88 -20.12 23.56 7.79
N TRP A 89 -19.45 22.73 7.01
CA TRP A 89 -19.90 21.37 6.70
C TRP A 89 -20.11 20.54 7.96
N TRP A 90 -19.15 20.55 8.89
CA TRP A 90 -19.25 19.80 10.15
C TRP A 90 -20.43 20.27 11.01
N SER A 91 -20.68 21.57 11.06
CA SER A 91 -21.79 22.15 11.82
C SER A 91 -23.16 21.74 11.26
N ASN A 92 -23.22 21.44 9.96
CA ASN A 92 -24.40 20.90 9.28
C ASN A 92 -24.53 19.38 9.43
N GLN A 93 -23.47 18.68 9.87
CA GLN A 93 -23.57 17.26 10.19
C GLN A 93 -24.31 17.08 11.52
N MET A 94 -25.55 16.63 11.44
CA MET A 94 -26.37 16.20 12.57
C MET A 94 -26.82 14.75 12.38
N GLY A 95 -27.08 14.04 13.48
CA GLY A 95 -27.60 12.67 13.44
C GLY A 95 -26.53 11.59 13.32
N ALA A 96 -26.85 10.50 12.61
CA ALA A 96 -26.10 9.25 12.65
C ALA A 96 -24.63 9.38 12.21
N LEU A 97 -24.35 10.13 11.15
CA LEU A 97 -22.99 10.29 10.63
C LEU A 97 -22.06 10.94 11.66
N ARG A 98 -22.54 11.96 12.38
CA ARG A 98 -21.74 12.63 13.40
C ARG A 98 -21.46 11.71 14.59
N VAL A 99 -22.44 10.93 15.02
CA VAL A 99 -22.28 9.95 16.10
C VAL A 99 -21.28 8.87 15.71
N GLU A 100 -21.33 8.39 14.47
CA GLU A 100 -20.39 7.41 13.94
C GLU A 100 -18.97 7.98 13.89
N MET A 101 -18.81 9.17 13.32
CA MET A 101 -17.52 9.85 13.23
C MET A 101 -16.94 10.20 14.60
N GLN A 102 -17.78 10.39 15.63
CA GLN A 102 -17.34 10.69 16.99
C GLN A 102 -16.98 9.45 17.83
N ARG A 103 -17.19 8.23 17.33
CA ARG A 103 -16.96 6.99 18.08
C ARG A 103 -15.50 6.83 18.53
N ASP A 104 -14.58 7.03 17.58
CA ASP A 104 -13.15 6.88 17.77
C ASP A 104 -12.40 7.58 16.63
N TYR A 105 -11.11 7.81 16.83
CA TYR A 105 -10.22 8.45 15.86
C TYR A 105 -10.23 7.77 14.47
N PHE A 106 -10.36 6.45 14.40
CA PHE A 106 -10.33 5.74 13.11
C PHE A 106 -11.64 5.92 12.36
N ALA A 107 -12.78 5.86 13.05
CA ALA A 107 -14.09 6.19 12.50
C ALA A 107 -14.14 7.65 12.02
N PHE A 108 -13.50 8.55 12.77
CA PHE A 108 -13.37 9.96 12.41
C PHE A 108 -12.60 10.17 11.10
N LEU A 109 -11.41 9.56 10.97
CA LEU A 109 -10.63 9.61 9.72
C LEU A 109 -11.39 8.97 8.56
N SER A 110 -11.99 7.80 8.76
CA SER A 110 -12.75 7.11 7.73
C SER A 110 -13.94 7.95 7.25
N GLY A 111 -14.64 8.60 8.17
CA GLY A 111 -15.74 9.50 7.86
C GLY A 111 -15.30 10.75 7.09
N LEU A 112 -14.17 11.36 7.45
CA LEU A 112 -13.59 12.49 6.71
C LEU A 112 -13.20 12.09 5.28
N ARG A 113 -12.55 10.93 5.14
CA ARG A 113 -12.18 10.38 3.83
C ARG A 113 -13.40 10.12 2.95
N ARG A 114 -14.49 9.59 3.52
CA ARG A 114 -15.68 9.18 2.75
C ARG A 114 -16.65 10.32 2.45
N ASN A 115 -16.75 11.31 3.34
CA ASN A 115 -17.82 12.33 3.27
C ASN A 115 -17.33 13.76 3.04
N TRP A 116 -16.03 14.03 3.25
CA TRP A 116 -15.47 15.37 3.04
C TRP A 116 -14.49 15.41 1.88
N LEU A 117 -13.48 14.53 1.89
CA LEU A 117 -12.47 14.50 0.82
C LEU A 117 -13.09 14.03 -0.49
N LEU A 118 -12.66 14.62 -1.59
CA LEU A 118 -13.15 14.29 -2.92
C LEU A 118 -12.67 12.89 -3.36
N GLY A 119 -13.47 12.24 -4.23
CA GLY A 119 -13.08 10.96 -4.82
C GLY A 119 -11.75 11.03 -5.58
N THR A 120 -11.46 12.16 -6.22
CA THR A 120 -10.19 12.42 -6.92
C THR A 120 -9.00 12.41 -5.96
N TRP A 121 -9.16 12.96 -4.75
CA TRP A 121 -8.11 12.93 -3.73
C TRP A 121 -7.78 11.49 -3.33
N LEU A 122 -8.80 10.66 -3.11
CA LEU A 122 -8.61 9.26 -2.75
C LEU A 122 -7.92 8.48 -3.86
N GLU A 123 -8.28 8.73 -5.12
CA GLU A 123 -7.63 8.13 -6.29
C GLU A 123 -6.15 8.53 -6.37
N GLU A 124 -5.84 9.82 -6.27
CA GLU A 124 -4.47 10.33 -6.28
C GLU A 124 -3.62 9.71 -5.17
N ARG A 125 -4.15 9.65 -3.93
CA ARG A 125 -3.41 9.03 -2.81
C ARG A 125 -3.26 7.52 -2.98
N SER A 126 -4.23 6.86 -3.60
CA SER A 126 -4.13 5.42 -3.93
C SER A 126 -3.05 5.16 -4.96
N ILE A 127 -2.96 6.01 -6.00
CA ILE A 127 -1.88 5.98 -6.99
C ILE A 127 -0.53 6.24 -6.32
N GLU A 128 -0.46 7.25 -5.43
CA GLU A 128 0.74 7.56 -4.65
C GLU A 128 1.19 6.32 -3.86
N PHE A 129 0.29 5.71 -3.08
CA PHE A 129 0.56 4.53 -2.27
C PHE A 129 1.03 3.32 -3.10
N ALA A 130 0.43 3.12 -4.27
CA ALA A 130 0.81 2.06 -5.19
C ALA A 130 2.19 2.31 -5.84
N ALA A 131 2.55 3.57 -6.08
CA ALA A 131 3.84 3.97 -6.66
C ALA A 131 5.00 4.04 -5.65
N MET A 132 4.68 4.07 -4.35
CA MET A 132 5.68 4.14 -3.28
C MET A 132 6.67 2.98 -3.35
N HIS A 133 7.96 3.30 -3.30
CA HIS A 133 9.05 2.33 -3.23
C HIS A 133 10.19 2.85 -2.36
N TYR A 134 11.04 1.92 -1.91
CA TYR A 134 12.18 2.24 -1.07
C TYR A 134 13.15 3.17 -1.80
N ARG A 135 13.60 4.24 -1.12
CA ARG A 135 14.49 5.28 -1.66
C ARG A 135 14.01 5.97 -2.94
N GLN A 136 12.71 6.22 -3.05
CA GLN A 136 12.12 6.99 -4.15
C GLN A 136 12.60 8.46 -4.18
N ARG A 137 12.26 9.17 -5.27
CA ARG A 137 12.51 10.63 -5.36
C ARG A 137 11.84 11.37 -4.19
N GLY A 138 12.60 12.23 -3.52
CA GLY A 138 12.18 12.95 -2.30
C GLY A 138 12.44 12.19 -0.98
N HIS A 139 12.77 10.89 -1.07
CA HIS A 139 12.95 9.98 0.07
C HIS A 139 14.20 9.12 -0.09
N ARG A 140 15.25 9.64 -0.75
CA ARG A 140 16.44 8.87 -1.14
C ARG A 140 17.23 8.34 0.04
N ASP A 141 17.16 9.05 1.15
CA ASP A 141 17.90 8.75 2.38
C ASP A 141 17.05 7.97 3.39
N ASP A 142 15.83 7.55 3.00
CA ASP A 142 14.98 6.72 3.86
C ASP A 142 15.74 5.45 4.30
N ASP A 143 15.73 5.19 5.60
CA ASP A 143 16.04 3.87 6.13
C ASP A 143 14.81 2.93 5.99
N PRO A 144 15.00 1.60 6.10
CA PRO A 144 13.90 0.65 6.04
C PRO A 144 12.72 0.98 6.98
N PHE A 145 13.01 1.47 8.19
CA PHE A 145 11.99 1.88 9.16
C PHE A 145 11.17 3.08 8.68
N GLN A 146 11.82 4.14 8.21
CA GLN A 146 11.18 5.36 7.70
C GLN A 146 10.30 5.06 6.49
N TYR A 147 10.80 4.27 5.54
CA TYR A 147 10.02 3.84 4.40
C TYR A 147 8.77 3.06 4.81
N MET A 148 8.93 2.09 5.73
CA MET A 148 7.80 1.29 6.19
C MET A 148 6.81 2.13 7.00
N ASN A 149 7.29 3.04 7.85
CA ASN A 149 6.44 3.94 8.64
C ASN A 149 5.60 4.85 7.75
N ARG A 150 6.19 5.39 6.67
CA ARG A 150 5.45 6.20 5.68
C ARG A 150 4.36 5.38 4.99
N ARG A 151 4.63 4.12 4.61
CA ARG A 151 3.62 3.22 4.02
C ARG A 151 2.53 2.88 5.02
N VAL A 152 2.87 2.57 6.28
CA VAL A 152 1.89 2.29 7.33
C VAL A 152 0.98 3.48 7.58
N PHE A 153 1.54 4.69 7.66
CA PHE A 153 0.76 5.91 7.84
C PHE A 153 -0.26 6.08 6.71
N LEU A 154 0.21 6.07 5.45
CA LEU A 154 -0.68 6.28 4.32
C LEU A 154 -1.72 5.15 4.17
N ALA A 155 -1.34 3.89 4.44
CA ALA A 155 -2.28 2.77 4.42
C ALA A 155 -3.40 2.90 5.46
N ARG A 156 -3.08 3.39 6.67
CA ARG A 156 -4.08 3.64 7.73
C ARG A 156 -5.04 4.77 7.38
N VAL A 157 -4.57 5.77 6.62
CA VAL A 157 -5.42 6.84 6.10
C VAL A 157 -6.31 6.32 4.98
N LEU A 158 -5.79 5.48 4.10
CA LEU A 158 -6.49 5.04 2.88
C LEU A 158 -7.44 3.88 3.08
N TYR A 159 -7.19 2.97 4.00
CA TYR A 159 -7.94 1.72 4.09
C TYR A 159 -8.46 1.41 5.50
N ASP A 160 -9.64 0.80 5.55
CA ASP A 160 -10.25 0.28 6.78
C ASP A 160 -10.09 -1.24 6.80
N LEU A 161 -8.84 -1.71 6.94
CA LEU A 161 -8.50 -3.13 6.92
C LEU A 161 -8.35 -3.69 8.33
N ASP A 162 -8.56 -5.00 8.45
CA ASP A 162 -8.14 -5.71 9.66
C ASP A 162 -6.61 -5.59 9.87
N PRO A 163 -6.11 -5.74 11.11
CA PRO A 163 -4.70 -5.51 11.40
C PRO A 163 -3.72 -6.34 10.57
N HIS A 164 -4.10 -7.56 10.19
CA HIS A 164 -3.24 -8.48 9.44
C HIS A 164 -3.29 -8.19 7.93
N ALA A 165 -4.47 -7.91 7.37
CA ALA A 165 -4.65 -7.42 6.01
C ALA A 165 -3.94 -6.08 5.80
N MET A 166 -3.91 -5.21 6.82
CA MET A 166 -3.13 -3.97 6.79
C MET A 166 -1.63 -4.26 6.66
N VAL A 167 -1.09 -5.24 7.39
CA VAL A 167 0.31 -5.66 7.25
C VAL A 167 0.58 -6.13 5.83
N LYS A 168 -0.28 -7.00 5.27
CA LYS A 168 -0.16 -7.47 3.89
C LYS A 168 -0.13 -6.32 2.89
N GLN A 169 -1.07 -5.39 3.01
CA GLN A 169 -1.19 -4.23 2.12
C GLN A 169 0.06 -3.33 2.16
N VAL A 170 0.62 -3.14 3.35
CA VAL A 170 1.86 -2.39 3.54
C VAL A 170 3.04 -3.09 2.87
N LEU A 171 3.13 -4.43 2.96
CA LEU A 171 4.25 -5.22 2.44
C LEU A 171 4.23 -5.44 0.92
N VAL A 172 3.12 -5.18 0.20
CA VAL A 172 3.01 -5.41 -1.27
C VAL A 172 4.17 -4.84 -2.10
N LYS A 173 4.69 -3.67 -1.72
CA LYS A 173 5.80 -2.99 -2.42
C LYS A 173 7.11 -3.02 -1.63
N MET A 174 7.28 -3.96 -0.71
CA MET A 174 8.59 -4.14 -0.09
C MET A 174 9.61 -4.64 -1.13
N PRO A 175 10.88 -4.23 -1.04
CA PRO A 175 11.96 -4.87 -1.78
C PRO A 175 11.95 -6.39 -1.59
N LEU A 176 12.18 -7.14 -2.68
CA LEU A 176 12.13 -8.60 -2.66
C LEU A 176 13.12 -9.19 -1.66
N GLU A 177 14.27 -8.55 -1.52
CA GLU A 177 15.35 -8.87 -0.60
C GLU A 177 14.89 -8.91 0.85
N TRP A 178 13.87 -8.13 1.19
CA TRP A 178 13.35 -8.03 2.55
C TRP A 178 12.31 -9.11 2.85
N SER A 179 11.69 -9.72 1.84
CA SER A 179 10.59 -10.67 2.01
C SER A 179 10.97 -11.84 2.93
N TYR A 180 12.15 -12.41 2.72
CA TYR A 180 12.69 -13.52 3.53
C TYR A 180 13.12 -13.09 4.93
N ILE A 181 13.46 -11.82 5.11
CA ILE A 181 13.99 -11.28 6.37
C ILE A 181 12.83 -10.92 7.31
N ILE A 182 11.79 -10.28 6.77
CA ILE A 182 10.64 -9.79 7.55
C ILE A 182 9.67 -10.93 7.90
N GLY A 183 9.48 -11.91 7.01
CA GLY A 183 8.66 -13.09 7.30
C GLY A 183 7.20 -12.77 7.68
N GLU A 184 6.40 -12.33 6.71
CA GLU A 184 5.00 -11.86 6.84
C GLU A 184 4.13 -12.65 7.83
N HIS A 185 4.20 -13.99 7.82
CA HIS A 185 3.29 -14.87 8.56
C HIS A 185 3.30 -14.72 10.09
N HIS A 186 4.32 -14.09 10.66
CA HIS A 186 4.48 -13.97 12.11
C HIS A 186 4.15 -12.57 12.64
N ILE A 187 3.67 -11.66 11.77
CA ILE A 187 3.45 -10.26 12.11
C ILE A 187 1.94 -9.96 12.19
N PRO A 188 1.37 -9.84 13.40
CA PRO A 188 -0.08 -9.74 13.58
C PRO A 188 -0.64 -8.34 13.26
N ASN A 189 0.18 -7.29 13.37
CA ASN A 189 -0.25 -5.91 13.16
C ASN A 189 0.92 -5.01 12.75
N THR A 190 0.58 -3.79 12.31
CA THR A 190 1.56 -2.82 11.81
C THR A 190 2.49 -2.26 12.88
N ASP A 191 2.12 -2.27 14.16
CA ASP A 191 3.02 -1.81 15.24
C ASP A 191 4.13 -2.83 15.51
N VAL A 192 3.79 -4.13 15.51
CA VAL A 192 4.76 -5.23 15.57
C VAL A 192 5.65 -5.22 14.31
N LEU A 193 5.08 -4.97 13.12
CA LEU A 193 5.84 -4.80 11.89
C LEU A 193 6.90 -3.71 12.05
N LEU A 194 6.50 -2.51 12.49
CA LEU A 194 7.41 -1.37 12.62
C LEU A 194 8.50 -1.62 13.65
N LYS A 195 8.16 -2.25 14.79
CA LYS A 195 9.16 -2.67 15.77
C LYS A 195 10.16 -3.65 15.16
N HIS A 196 9.67 -4.68 14.47
CA HIS A 196 10.51 -5.70 13.85
C HIS A 196 11.44 -5.12 12.78
N VAL A 197 10.93 -4.25 11.90
CA VAL A 197 11.73 -3.54 10.90
C VAL A 197 12.78 -2.65 11.55
N LYS A 198 12.44 -1.98 12.66
CA LYS A 198 13.39 -1.15 13.42
C LYS A 198 14.53 -1.99 13.99
N ASP A 199 14.23 -3.15 14.55
CA ASP A 199 15.22 -4.07 15.12
C ASP A 199 16.15 -4.62 14.02
N MET A 200 15.62 -4.86 12.82
CA MET A 200 16.35 -5.42 11.68
C MET A 200 16.89 -4.38 10.69
N ASN A 201 16.83 -3.09 11.02
CA ASN A 201 17.09 -1.99 10.09
C ASN A 201 18.47 -2.12 9.39
N ARG A 202 19.49 -2.52 10.16
CA ARG A 202 20.85 -2.76 9.63
C ARG A 202 20.89 -3.93 8.65
N THR A 203 20.25 -5.04 8.99
CA THR A 203 20.22 -6.25 8.15
C THR A 203 19.49 -5.98 6.83
N LEU A 204 18.35 -5.29 6.88
CA LEU A 204 17.56 -4.91 5.71
C LEU A 204 18.34 -3.97 4.78
N THR A 205 19.07 -3.02 5.37
CA THR A 205 19.92 -2.10 4.61
C THR A 205 21.08 -2.84 3.94
N SER A 206 21.77 -3.73 4.66
CA SER A 206 22.85 -4.54 4.10
C SER A 206 22.36 -5.45 2.98
N ALA A 207 21.22 -6.12 3.15
CA ALA A 207 20.63 -6.98 2.12
C ALA A 207 20.36 -6.22 0.82
N MET A 208 19.82 -5.00 0.93
CA MET A 208 19.59 -4.15 -0.24
C MET A 208 20.89 -3.74 -0.93
N ASN A 209 21.91 -3.34 -0.16
CA ASN A 209 23.21 -2.95 -0.72
C ASN A 209 23.88 -4.13 -1.45
N HIS A 210 23.79 -5.35 -0.92
CA HIS A 210 24.30 -6.55 -1.58
C HIS A 210 23.58 -6.83 -2.90
N ALA A 211 22.24 -6.76 -2.93
CA ALA A 211 21.48 -6.95 -4.18
C ALA A 211 21.80 -5.88 -5.25
N GLN A 212 22.05 -4.63 -4.83
CA GLN A 212 22.49 -3.57 -5.73
C GLN A 212 23.88 -3.82 -6.31
N LEU A 213 24.81 -4.36 -5.51
CA LEU A 213 26.14 -4.72 -5.99
C LEU A 213 26.08 -5.91 -6.96
N ASP A 214 25.31 -6.95 -6.63
CA ASP A 214 25.18 -8.15 -7.45
C ASP A 214 24.56 -7.83 -8.82
N SER A 215 23.50 -7.01 -8.85
CA SER A 215 22.88 -6.55 -10.10
C SER A 215 23.83 -5.70 -10.94
N ALA A 216 24.61 -4.80 -10.33
CA ALA A 216 25.61 -4.02 -11.05
C ALA A 216 26.73 -4.90 -11.64
N GLN A 217 27.18 -5.93 -10.91
CA GLN A 217 28.16 -6.89 -11.41
C GLN A 217 27.61 -7.73 -12.57
N LEU A 218 26.34 -8.17 -12.47
CA LEU A 218 25.66 -8.91 -13.53
C LEU A 218 25.59 -8.07 -14.81
N ASN A 219 25.17 -6.81 -14.71
CA ASN A 219 25.07 -5.91 -15.85
C ASN A 219 26.42 -5.69 -16.53
N ARG A 220 27.49 -5.48 -15.76
CA ARG A 220 28.85 -5.39 -16.33
C ARG A 220 29.28 -6.67 -17.05
N ARG A 221 28.91 -7.84 -16.53
CA ARG A 221 29.19 -9.12 -17.19
C ARG A 221 28.40 -9.28 -18.49
N LEU A 222 27.14 -8.86 -18.51
CA LEU A 222 26.30 -8.87 -19.70
C LEU A 222 26.87 -7.93 -20.77
N GLU A 223 27.21 -6.70 -20.41
CA GLU A 223 27.88 -5.73 -21.31
C GLU A 223 29.20 -6.28 -21.87
N ALA A 224 30.01 -6.93 -21.04
CA ALA A 224 31.26 -7.56 -21.48
C ALA A 224 31.02 -8.72 -22.47
N LEU A 225 29.96 -9.50 -22.27
CA LEU A 225 29.57 -10.58 -23.20
C LEU A 225 29.04 -10.01 -24.51
N GLU A 226 28.22 -8.96 -24.47
CA GLU A 226 27.71 -8.27 -25.66
C GLU A 226 28.85 -7.64 -26.46
N ALA A 227 29.80 -6.97 -25.80
CA ALA A 227 30.99 -6.41 -26.45
C ALA A 227 31.86 -7.51 -27.10
N LYS A 228 32.01 -8.66 -26.43
CA LYS A 228 32.74 -9.82 -26.98
C LYS A 228 32.01 -10.46 -28.16
N ALA A 229 30.67 -10.52 -28.14
CA ALA A 229 29.87 -11.00 -29.25
C ALA A 229 29.93 -10.04 -30.45
N ALA A 230 29.88 -8.72 -30.21
CA ALA A 230 29.99 -7.71 -31.25
C ALA A 230 31.40 -7.63 -31.88
N GLY A 231 32.46 -7.84 -31.08
CA GLY A 231 33.84 -7.96 -31.56
C GLY A 231 34.21 -9.34 -32.12
N GLY A 232 33.28 -10.30 -32.04
CA GLY A 232 33.47 -11.72 -32.36
C GLY A 232 33.30 -12.09 -33.83
N ASN A 233 33.27 -11.13 -34.76
CA ASN A 233 33.29 -11.39 -36.19
C ASN A 233 34.71 -11.76 -36.68
N ARG A 234 35.45 -12.55 -35.90
CA ARG A 234 36.59 -13.30 -36.44
C ARG A 234 35.99 -14.48 -37.18
N VAL A 235 35.90 -14.31 -38.50
CA VAL A 235 35.79 -15.40 -39.46
C VAL A 235 36.73 -16.50 -39.00
N TRP A 236 36.16 -17.56 -38.44
CA TRP A 236 36.86 -18.82 -38.35
C TRP A 236 37.10 -19.22 -39.81
N HIS A 237 38.28 -18.86 -40.35
CA HIS A 237 38.81 -19.56 -41.49
C HIS A 237 39.01 -20.99 -41.02
N THR A 238 37.97 -21.81 -41.18
CA THR A 238 38.17 -23.23 -41.34
C THR A 238 39.14 -23.33 -42.51
N LYS A 239 40.37 -23.76 -42.23
CA LYS A 239 41.24 -24.32 -43.27
C LYS A 239 40.57 -25.62 -43.70
N SER A 240 39.46 -25.49 -44.43
CA SER A 240 38.72 -26.60 -45.01
C SER A 240 39.20 -26.74 -46.44
N SER A 241 40.18 -27.63 -46.58
CA SER A 241 40.40 -28.50 -47.73
C SER A 241 40.30 -27.87 -49.13
N ASP A 242 41.46 -27.77 -49.77
CA ASP A 242 41.61 -28.10 -51.19
C ASP A 242 40.98 -29.48 -51.45
N ASN A 243 39.68 -29.50 -51.75
CA ASN A 243 38.98 -30.69 -52.21
C ASN A 243 38.64 -30.49 -53.70
N PRO A 244 39.42 -31.06 -54.64
CA PRO A 244 39.31 -30.78 -56.08
C PRO A 244 38.06 -31.39 -56.76
N PHE A 245 37.07 -31.87 -56.00
CA PHE A 245 35.90 -32.59 -56.51
C PHE A 245 34.55 -31.89 -56.27
N HIS A 246 34.53 -30.62 -55.83
CA HIS A 246 33.28 -29.86 -55.78
C HIS A 246 33.13 -28.95 -57.02
N PRO A 247 32.18 -29.24 -57.94
CA PRO A 247 31.85 -28.30 -59.01
C PRO A 247 31.20 -27.03 -58.42
N ALA A 248 31.54 -25.89 -59.02
CA ALA A 248 31.04 -24.58 -58.62
C ALA A 248 29.49 -24.51 -58.69
N PRO A 249 28.83 -23.83 -57.74
CA PRO A 249 27.38 -23.67 -57.79
C PRO A 249 26.97 -22.76 -58.97
N PRO A 250 25.86 -23.06 -59.67
CA PRO A 250 25.40 -22.23 -60.78
C PRO A 250 24.92 -20.86 -60.29
N ALA A 251 25.19 -19.84 -61.10
CA ALA A 251 24.84 -18.45 -60.85
C ALA A 251 23.32 -18.28 -60.62
N LYS A 252 22.95 -17.64 -59.51
CA LYS A 252 21.55 -17.28 -59.23
C LYS A 252 21.10 -16.15 -60.17
N PRO A 253 19.91 -16.25 -60.78
CA PRO A 253 19.31 -15.14 -61.53
C PRO A 253 18.88 -14.01 -60.60
N GLN A 254 19.03 -12.77 -61.08
CA GLN A 254 18.62 -11.54 -60.40
C GLN A 254 17.09 -11.48 -60.20
N PRO A 255 16.58 -10.99 -59.06
CA PRO A 255 15.15 -10.85 -58.86
C PRO A 255 14.59 -9.67 -59.65
N ALA A 256 13.51 -9.93 -60.38
CA ALA A 256 12.67 -8.93 -61.02
C ALA A 256 11.97 -8.04 -59.99
N SER A 257 11.93 -6.75 -60.27
CA SER A 257 11.20 -5.73 -59.51
C SER A 257 9.69 -5.99 -59.53
N VAL A 258 9.10 -6.25 -58.37
CA VAL A 258 7.65 -6.30 -58.19
C VAL A 258 7.17 -4.94 -57.68
N HIS A 259 6.28 -4.32 -58.46
CA HIS A 259 5.56 -3.11 -58.13
C HIS A 259 4.65 -3.32 -56.91
N TYR A 260 4.79 -2.47 -55.88
CA TYR A 260 3.80 -2.33 -54.82
C TYR A 260 2.59 -1.54 -55.36
N ALA A 261 1.45 -2.21 -55.48
CA ALA A 261 0.14 -1.57 -55.62
C ALA A 261 -0.50 -1.50 -54.22
N GLY A 262 -1.11 -0.35 -53.92
CA GLY A 262 -1.53 0.07 -52.59
C GLY A 262 -2.59 -0.81 -51.94
N GLU A 263 -2.54 -0.83 -50.61
CA GLU A 263 -3.56 -1.43 -49.77
C GLU A 263 -3.99 -0.43 -48.68
N LYS A 264 -5.30 -0.44 -48.44
CA LYS A 264 -6.15 0.63 -47.93
C LYS A 264 -6.14 0.70 -46.41
N ASP A 265 -6.18 1.93 -45.89
CA ASP A 265 -6.51 2.27 -44.50
C ASP A 265 -7.86 1.67 -44.09
N TRP A 266 -7.85 0.93 -42.97
CA TRP A 266 -9.04 0.48 -42.24
C TRP A 266 -8.91 0.95 -40.79
N TRP A 267 -9.33 2.18 -40.53
CA TRP A 267 -9.72 2.65 -39.20
C TRP A 267 -11.04 3.37 -39.38
N GLU A 268 -12.12 2.77 -38.87
CA GLU A 268 -13.38 3.38 -38.42
C GLU A 268 -14.44 2.28 -38.41
N ASP A 269 -14.92 1.92 -37.22
CA ASP A 269 -16.32 1.61 -37.05
C ASP A 269 -16.77 1.90 -35.62
N ASP A 270 -17.91 2.59 -35.58
CA ASP A 270 -18.57 3.21 -34.46
C ASP A 270 -19.14 2.21 -33.44
N VAL A 271 -18.99 2.49 -32.15
CA VAL A 271 -19.90 1.96 -31.11
C VAL A 271 -20.41 3.12 -30.24
N LYS A 272 -21.72 3.39 -30.38
CA LYS A 272 -22.49 4.37 -29.61
C LYS A 272 -22.78 3.87 -28.18
N PRO A 273 -22.87 4.75 -27.17
CA PRO A 273 -23.25 4.35 -25.82
C PRO A 273 -24.78 4.29 -25.66
N ASP A 274 -25.26 3.17 -25.12
CA ASP A 274 -26.65 2.99 -24.68
C ASP A 274 -26.85 3.57 -23.27
N LYS A 275 -27.99 4.25 -23.09
CA LYS A 275 -28.44 4.89 -21.86
C LYS A 275 -29.51 4.00 -21.22
N SER A 276 -29.16 3.30 -20.14
CA SER A 276 -30.16 2.94 -19.13
C SER A 276 -29.53 2.71 -17.76
N ALA A 277 -30.10 3.40 -16.77
CA ALA A 277 -30.04 3.10 -15.34
C ALA A 277 -31.45 3.42 -14.78
N PRO A 278 -31.84 2.99 -13.56
CA PRO A 278 -31.06 2.30 -12.53
C PRO A 278 -31.79 1.12 -11.85
N ARG A 279 -31.07 0.26 -11.10
CA ARG A 279 -31.68 -0.42 -9.93
C ARG A 279 -30.67 -1.04 -8.95
N ALA A 280 -30.89 -0.70 -7.67
CA ALA A 280 -30.53 -1.37 -6.41
C ALA A 280 -29.05 -1.67 -6.13
N TRP A 281 -28.50 -0.93 -5.17
CA TRP A 281 -27.13 -1.02 -4.66
C TRP A 281 -27.00 -2.14 -3.62
N ASP A 282 -26.33 -3.23 -3.98
CA ASP A 282 -25.81 -4.23 -3.04
C ASP A 282 -24.35 -3.85 -2.69
N GLU A 283 -24.15 -3.13 -1.58
CA GLU A 283 -22.84 -2.58 -1.15
C GLU A 283 -21.77 -3.65 -0.82
N GLU A 284 -22.15 -4.91 -0.60
CA GLU A 284 -21.22 -5.95 -0.16
C GLU A 284 -20.45 -6.62 -1.32
N LYS A 285 -20.94 -6.51 -2.55
CA LYS A 285 -20.28 -7.10 -3.74
C LYS A 285 -19.27 -6.15 -4.39
N ASN A 286 -19.34 -4.86 -4.10
CA ASN A 286 -18.50 -3.86 -4.77
C ASN A 286 -17.05 -3.88 -4.26
N VAL A 287 -16.83 -4.15 -2.98
CA VAL A 287 -15.49 -4.22 -2.38
C VAL A 287 -14.66 -5.37 -2.98
N LYS A 288 -15.28 -6.53 -3.26
CA LYS A 288 -14.59 -7.66 -3.89
C LYS A 288 -14.30 -7.39 -5.37
N HIS A 289 -15.18 -6.66 -6.06
CA HIS A 289 -15.03 -6.36 -7.48
C HIS A 289 -13.90 -5.34 -7.73
N GLU A 290 -13.81 -4.29 -6.91
CA GLU A 290 -12.74 -3.30 -7.02
C GLU A 290 -11.36 -3.86 -6.68
N VAL A 291 -11.26 -4.74 -5.67
CA VAL A 291 -10.01 -5.44 -5.34
C VAL A 291 -9.56 -6.37 -6.47
N LEU A 292 -10.49 -7.07 -7.12
CA LEU A 292 -10.20 -7.94 -8.28
C LEU A 292 -9.78 -7.15 -9.52
N ILE A 293 -10.41 -6.00 -9.78
CA ILE A 293 -10.04 -5.11 -10.89
C ILE A 293 -8.64 -4.53 -10.66
N HIS A 294 -8.32 -4.08 -9.44
CA HIS A 294 -6.98 -3.58 -9.14
C HIS A 294 -5.91 -4.67 -9.17
N LEU A 295 -6.18 -5.88 -8.67
CA LEU A 295 -5.25 -7.00 -8.77
C LEU A 295 -5.03 -7.43 -10.24
N GLY A 296 -6.09 -7.41 -11.06
CA GLY A 296 -6.04 -7.71 -12.49
C GLY A 296 -5.23 -6.70 -13.30
N MET A 297 -5.38 -5.40 -13.03
CA MET A 297 -4.61 -4.35 -13.72
C MET A 297 -3.12 -4.38 -13.35
N VAL A 298 -2.78 -4.71 -12.09
CA VAL A 298 -1.38 -4.86 -11.64
C VAL A 298 -0.72 -6.09 -12.28
N CYS A 299 -1.44 -7.19 -12.47
CA CYS A 299 -0.93 -8.38 -13.16
C CYS A 299 -0.75 -8.16 -14.67
N LEU A 300 -1.66 -7.45 -15.33
CA LEU A 300 -1.57 -7.16 -16.77
C LEU A 300 -0.47 -6.16 -17.11
N ALA A 301 -0.24 -5.15 -16.26
CA ALA A 301 0.87 -4.21 -16.44
C ALA A 301 2.27 -4.86 -16.29
N SER A 302 2.34 -6.06 -15.67
CA SER A 302 3.59 -6.75 -15.35
C SER A 302 3.92 -7.91 -16.33
N GLY A 303 3.01 -8.29 -17.22
CA GLY A 303 3.12 -9.55 -17.99
C GLY A 303 3.22 -9.45 -19.52
N SER A 304 3.06 -8.27 -20.13
CA SER A 304 2.81 -8.19 -21.59
C SER A 304 4.04 -8.28 -22.51
N LYS A 305 5.20 -8.74 -22.03
CA LYS A 305 6.35 -8.98 -22.92
C LYS A 305 6.73 -10.46 -22.93
N LYS A 306 6.39 -11.11 -24.05
CA LYS A 306 6.81 -12.44 -24.55
C LYS A 306 5.83 -13.60 -24.31
N MET A 307 4.63 -13.54 -24.88
CA MET A 307 3.94 -14.77 -25.29
C MET A 307 4.47 -15.19 -26.66
N ARG A 308 5.04 -16.40 -26.76
CA ARG A 308 5.39 -17.01 -28.05
C ARG A 308 4.11 -17.50 -28.72
N PRO A 309 3.98 -17.40 -30.06
CA PRO A 309 2.83 -17.96 -30.76
C PRO A 309 2.78 -19.48 -30.54
N PRO A 310 1.59 -20.08 -30.46
CA PRO A 310 1.44 -21.52 -30.25
C PRO A 310 2.03 -22.30 -31.44
N PRO A 311 2.54 -23.53 -31.21
CA PRO A 311 3.03 -24.39 -32.28
C PRO A 311 1.89 -24.74 -33.26
N PRO A 312 2.17 -24.84 -34.58
CA PRO A 312 1.13 -25.13 -35.58
C PRO A 312 0.42 -26.48 -35.40
N GLU A 313 0.98 -27.42 -34.64
CA GLU A 313 0.37 -28.73 -34.34
C GLU A 313 -0.42 -28.79 -33.02
N GLY A 314 -0.56 -27.66 -32.30
CA GLY A 314 -1.23 -27.64 -31.00
C GLY A 314 -0.47 -28.38 -29.89
N TYR A 315 -0.88 -28.19 -28.64
CA TYR A 315 -0.27 -28.86 -27.50
C TYR A 315 -0.81 -30.28 -27.35
N LYS A 316 0.06 -31.28 -27.45
CA LYS A 316 -0.29 -32.69 -27.18
C LYS A 316 -0.32 -32.91 -25.67
N PHE A 317 -1.51 -33.06 -25.10
CA PHE A 317 -1.68 -33.51 -23.73
C PHE A 317 -1.71 -35.03 -23.70
N LEU A 318 -0.99 -35.64 -22.74
CA LEU A 318 -1.07 -37.07 -22.49
C LEU A 318 -2.42 -37.37 -21.82
N GLU A 319 -3.22 -38.26 -22.42
CA GLU A 319 -4.46 -38.73 -21.82
C GLU A 319 -4.17 -39.41 -20.48
N SER A 320 -4.76 -38.88 -19.41
CA SER A 320 -4.65 -39.47 -18.07
C SER A 320 -5.50 -40.73 -17.99
N THR A 321 -4.85 -41.88 -17.89
CA THR A 321 -5.50 -43.16 -17.56
C THR A 321 -6.11 -43.07 -16.17
N VAL A 322 -7.43 -42.96 -16.10
CA VAL A 322 -8.18 -43.07 -14.84
C VAL A 322 -8.15 -44.53 -14.39
N ILE A 323 -7.40 -44.82 -13.32
CA ILE A 323 -7.51 -46.10 -12.60
C ILE A 323 -8.57 -45.90 -11.51
N SER A 324 -9.76 -46.46 -11.70
CA SER A 324 -10.76 -46.54 -10.64
C SER A 324 -10.34 -47.57 -9.59
N LYS A 325 -10.45 -47.23 -8.32
CA LYS A 325 -10.54 -48.18 -7.21
C LYS A 325 -11.90 -48.05 -6.54
#